data_AF-A0A1G3V4B5-F1
#
_entry.id   AF-A0A1G3V4B5-F1
#
_cell.length_a   1.000
_cell.length_b   1.000
_cell.length_c   1.000
_cell.angle_alpha   90.00
_cell.angle_beta   90.00
_cell.angle_gamma   90.00
#
_symmetry.space_group_name_H-M   'P 1'
#
loop_
_entity.id
_entity.type
_entity.pdbx_description
1 polymer ?
#
loop_
_entity_poly.entity_id
_entity_poly.type
_entity_poly.pdbx_seq_one_letter_code
_entity_poly.pdbx_strand_id
1 'polypeptide(L)'
;MKIVNWLLLISFGALLIHASMGLPDRGDPDAVMFREKSPAGSFGASSYYIRNAYRDAETPNMVTVVLADYRGYDTLGEETVIMTAGLICFLLLRRQRTKRDDNKPRKASADAQT
;
A
#
# COMPACT_ATOMS: atom_id res chain seq x y z
N MET A 1 5.69 29.25 11.97
CA MET A 1 5.28 27.85 11.71
C MET A 1 5.32 27.47 10.22
N LYS A 2 4.58 28.14 9.32
CA LYS A 2 4.52 27.75 7.89
C LYS A 2 5.89 27.83 7.17
N ILE A 3 6.66 28.89 7.41
CA ILE A 3 8.02 29.04 6.85
C ILE A 3 8.96 27.93 7.32
N VAL A 4 8.87 27.50 8.58
CA VAL A 4 9.66 26.37 9.10
C VAL A 4 9.27 25.06 8.39
N ASN A 5 7.97 24.85 8.14
CA ASN A 5 7.50 23.67 7.39
C ASN A 5 8.02 23.68 5.94
N TRP A 6 8.00 24.84 5.27
CA TRP A 6 8.55 24.96 3.92
C TRP A 6 10.06 24.71 3.88
N LEU A 7 10.82 25.23 4.84
CA LEU A 7 12.26 24.95 4.95
C LEU A 7 12.53 23.46 5.15
N LEU A 8 11.74 22.79 6.00
CA LEU A 8 11.86 21.36 6.24
C LEU A 8 11.54 20.54 4.97
N LEU A 9 10.47 20.87 4.26
CA LEU A 9 10.09 20.19 3.02
C LEU A 9 11.14 20.39 1.92
N ILE A 10 11.67 21.59 1.77
CA ILE A 10 12.72 21.88 0.78
C ILE A 10 14.01 21.15 1.14
N SER A 11 14.40 21.15 2.42
CA SER A 11 15.58 20.43 2.89
C SER A 11 15.44 18.92 2.66
N PHE A 12 14.29 18.34 3.00
CA PHE A 12 14.02 16.92 2.78
C PHE A 12 13.96 16.57 1.29
N GLY A 13 13.32 17.41 0.47
CA GLY A 13 13.30 17.25 -0.98
C GLY A 13 14.70 17.30 -1.60
N ALA A 14 15.54 18.24 -1.16
CA ALA A 14 16.93 18.33 -1.59
C ALA A 14 17.75 17.08 -1.19
N LEU A 15 17.52 16.56 0.01
CA LEU A 15 18.12 15.31 0.46
C LEU A 15 17.73 14.12 -0.44
N LEU A 16 16.45 13.99 -0.79
CA LEU A 16 15.97 12.94 -1.68
C LEU A 16 16.57 13.06 -3.09
N ILE A 17 16.67 14.28 -3.62
CA ILE A 17 17.32 14.53 -4.92
C ILE A 17 18.79 14.13 -4.86
N HIS A 18 19.50 14.52 -3.80
CA HIS A 18 20.90 14.17 -3.61
C HIS A 18 21.10 12.65 -3.55
N ALA A 19 20.25 11.93 -2.80
CA ALA A 19 20.29 10.47 -2.74
C ALA A 19 19.99 9.82 -4.10
N SER A 20 19.05 10.38 -4.87
CA SER A 20 18.69 9.90 -6.21
C SER A 20 19.84 10.00 -7.22
N MET A 21 20.73 10.98 -7.06
CA MET A 21 21.93 11.13 -7.90
C MET A 21 22.95 9.98 -7.73
N GLY A 22 22.82 9.15 -6.68
CA GLY A 22 23.67 7.97 -6.46
C GLY A 22 23.19 6.69 -7.14
N LEU A 23 22.11 6.74 -7.92
CA LEU A 23 21.58 5.57 -8.64
C LEU A 23 22.39 5.27 -9.91
N PRO A 24 22.52 3.99 -10.32
CA PRO A 24 23.15 3.62 -11.58
C PRO A 24 22.46 4.27 -12.79
N ASP A 25 23.23 4.49 -13.86
CA ASP A 25 22.71 5.04 -15.11
C ASP A 25 21.65 4.12 -15.73
N ARG A 26 20.64 4.74 -16.35
CA ARG A 26 19.55 3.99 -16.98
C ARG A 26 20.09 3.24 -18.20
N GLY A 27 19.88 1.93 -18.22
CA GLY A 27 20.30 1.08 -19.34
C GLY A 27 21.77 0.67 -19.28
N ASP A 28 22.48 0.96 -18.20
CA ASP A 28 23.82 0.42 -17.96
C ASP A 28 23.75 -1.12 -17.83
N PRO A 29 24.33 -1.89 -18.78
CA PRO A 29 24.30 -3.35 -18.73
C PRO A 29 25.10 -3.91 -17.55
N ASP A 30 26.04 -3.12 -17.01
CA ASP A 30 26.85 -3.48 -15.85
C ASP A 30 26.23 -3.00 -14.53
N ALA A 31 25.00 -2.46 -14.56
CA ALA A 31 24.33 -2.02 -13.34
C ALA A 31 24.14 -3.18 -12.35
N VAL A 32 24.28 -2.86 -11.07
CA VAL A 32 24.21 -3.82 -9.96
C VAL A 32 22.94 -4.69 -9.98
N MET A 33 21.84 -4.15 -10.51
CA MET A 33 20.53 -4.83 -10.58
C MET A 33 20.47 -5.94 -11.63
N PHE A 34 21.34 -5.92 -12.64
CA PHE A 34 21.42 -6.93 -13.71
C PHE A 34 22.48 -8.00 -13.43
N ARG A 35 23.40 -7.76 -12.49
CA ARG A 35 24.44 -8.72 -12.13
C ARG A 35 23.83 -9.91 -11.39
N GLU A 36 24.34 -11.09 -11.71
CA GLU A 36 23.95 -12.33 -11.04
C GLU A 36 24.31 -12.35 -9.55
N LYS A 37 25.40 -11.64 -9.17
CA LYS A 37 25.82 -11.48 -7.79
C LYS A 37 25.73 -10.01 -7.40
N SER A 38 25.14 -9.75 -6.25
CA SER A 38 25.14 -8.45 -5.62
C SER A 38 26.57 -8.08 -5.15
N PRO A 39 26.84 -6.80 -4.83
CA PRO A 39 28.13 -6.39 -4.28
C PRO A 39 28.43 -7.05 -2.92
N ALA A 40 27.40 -7.58 -2.25
CA ALA A 40 27.51 -8.34 -1.01
C ALA A 40 27.76 -9.85 -1.24
N GLY A 41 27.94 -10.29 -2.49
CA GLY A 41 28.23 -11.68 -2.85
C GLY A 41 27.02 -12.63 -2.87
N SER A 42 25.83 -12.14 -2.53
CA SER A 42 24.57 -12.90 -2.63
C SER A 42 24.05 -12.94 -4.06
N PHE A 43 23.28 -13.98 -4.42
CA PHE A 43 22.61 -14.04 -5.71
C PHE A 43 21.55 -12.92 -5.83
N GLY A 44 21.57 -12.21 -6.96
CA GLY A 44 20.61 -11.15 -7.26
C GLY A 44 19.23 -11.74 -7.52
N ALA A 45 18.24 -11.38 -6.69
CA ALA A 45 16.87 -11.91 -6.77
C ALA A 45 16.23 -11.68 -8.15
N SER A 46 16.48 -10.53 -8.78
CA SER A 46 16.02 -10.20 -10.14
C SER A 46 16.45 -11.25 -11.17
N SER A 47 17.73 -11.60 -11.18
CA SER A 47 18.29 -12.59 -12.10
C SER A 47 17.75 -14.00 -11.87
N TYR A 48 17.42 -14.34 -10.62
CA TYR A 48 16.79 -15.62 -10.28
C TYR A 48 15.35 -15.67 -10.77
N TYR A 49 14.54 -14.65 -10.48
CA TYR A 49 13.14 -14.61 -10.91
C TYR A 49 13.00 -14.73 -12.43
N ILE A 50 13.85 -14.03 -13.20
CA ILE A 50 13.82 -14.09 -14.67
C ILE A 50 14.08 -15.51 -15.19
N ARG A 51 14.97 -16.26 -14.55
CA ARG A 51 15.39 -17.59 -15.02
C ARG A 51 14.51 -18.72 -14.49
N ASN A 52 13.89 -18.53 -13.33
CA ASN A 52 13.29 -19.61 -12.57
C ASN A 52 11.78 -19.47 -12.36
N ALA A 53 11.18 -18.28 -12.52
CA ALA A 53 9.75 -18.06 -12.20
C ALA A 53 8.80 -19.04 -12.91
N TYR A 54 9.00 -19.28 -14.22
CA TYR A 54 8.15 -20.23 -14.94
C TYR A 54 8.38 -21.67 -14.46
N ARG A 55 9.61 -22.05 -14.17
CA ARG A 55 9.95 -23.40 -13.71
C ARG A 55 9.39 -23.68 -12.31
N ASP A 56 9.39 -22.66 -11.45
CA ASP A 56 9.04 -22.82 -10.05
C ASP A 56 7.51 -22.77 -9.81
N ALA A 57 6.73 -22.07 -10.66
CA ALA A 57 5.29 -21.85 -10.47
C ALA A 57 4.41 -22.14 -11.71
N GLU A 58 4.99 -22.63 -12.81
CA GLU A 58 4.31 -22.97 -14.09
C GLU A 58 3.45 -21.84 -14.69
N THR A 59 3.68 -20.60 -14.26
CA THR A 59 2.89 -19.44 -14.64
C THR A 59 3.71 -18.58 -15.60
N PRO A 60 3.19 -18.27 -16.81
CA PRO A 60 3.95 -17.52 -17.81
C PRO A 60 4.20 -16.06 -17.40
N ASN A 61 3.39 -15.51 -16.49
CA ASN A 61 3.58 -14.16 -15.98
C ASN A 61 4.50 -14.15 -14.75
N MET A 62 5.78 -13.83 -14.97
CA MET A 62 6.78 -13.69 -13.91
C MET A 62 6.35 -12.72 -12.80
N VAL A 63 5.66 -11.62 -13.12
CA VAL A 63 5.25 -10.63 -12.11
C VAL A 63 4.27 -11.26 -11.12
N THR A 64 3.33 -12.07 -11.61
CA THR A 64 2.39 -12.80 -10.75
C THR A 64 3.13 -13.79 -9.85
N VAL A 65 4.12 -14.51 -10.37
CA VAL A 65 4.94 -15.44 -9.56
C VAL A 65 5.70 -14.69 -8.48
N VAL A 66 6.26 -13.51 -8.78
CA VAL A 66 6.96 -12.70 -7.80
C VAL A 66 6.01 -12.24 -6.68
N LEU A 67 4.82 -11.76 -7.02
CA LEU A 67 3.87 -11.23 -6.04
C LEU A 67 3.20 -12.34 -5.22
N ALA A 68 2.76 -13.43 -5.86
CA ALA A 68 1.98 -14.48 -5.22
C ALA A 68 2.85 -15.56 -4.57
N ASP A 69 3.91 -16.03 -5.24
CA ASP A 69 4.71 -17.16 -4.79
C ASP A 69 5.96 -16.72 -4.02
N TYR A 70 6.83 -15.89 -4.63
CA TYR A 70 8.09 -15.50 -3.98
C TYR A 70 7.90 -14.46 -2.86
N ARG A 71 6.98 -13.50 -3.04
CA ARG A 71 6.69 -12.41 -2.09
C ARG A 71 5.24 -12.38 -1.63
N GLY A 72 4.60 -13.56 -1.56
CA GLY A 72 3.20 -13.69 -1.15
C GLY A 72 2.87 -13.07 0.20
N TYR A 73 3.83 -13.04 1.14
CA TYR A 73 3.63 -12.39 2.45
C TYR A 73 3.42 -10.88 2.36
N ASP A 74 4.07 -10.19 1.43
CA ASP A 74 3.89 -8.75 1.25
C ASP A 74 2.46 -8.48 0.73
N THR A 75 1.98 -9.27 -0.23
CA THR A 75 0.61 -9.18 -0.78
C THR A 75 -0.45 -9.62 0.24
N LEU A 76 -0.20 -10.64 1.07
CA LEU A 76 -1.08 -11.01 2.19
C LEU A 76 -1.24 -9.85 3.18
N GLY A 77 -0.15 -9.13 3.45
CA GLY A 77 -0.16 -7.92 4.28
C GLY A 77 -1.00 -6.81 3.66
N GLU A 78 -0.81 -6.53 2.36
CA GLU A 78 -1.61 -5.56 1.61
C GLU A 78 -3.11 -5.90 1.65
N GLU A 79 -3.47 -7.15 1.39
CA GLU A 79 -4.86 -7.62 1.44
C GLU A 79 -5.45 -7.48 2.85
N THR A 80 -4.68 -7.79 3.89
CA THR A 80 -5.11 -7.62 5.29
C THR A 80 -5.42 -6.15 5.62
N VAL A 81 -4.59 -5.21 5.14
CA VAL A 81 -4.82 -3.77 5.32
C VAL A 81 -6.11 -3.34 4.62
N ILE A 82 -6.32 -3.76 3.37
CA ILE A 82 -7.53 -3.44 2.60
C ILE A 82 -8.77 -4.05 3.25
N MET A 83 -8.70 -5.31 3.69
CA MET A 83 -9.79 -5.99 4.40
C MET A 83 -10.16 -5.25 5.69
N THR A 84 -9.16 -4.83 6.45
CA THR A 84 -9.36 -4.07 7.69
C THR A 84 -10.01 -2.71 7.42
N ALA A 85 -9.52 -1.97 6.41
CA ALA A 85 -10.11 -0.70 6.00
C ALA A 85 -11.58 -0.87 5.55
N GLY A 86 -11.86 -1.90 4.75
CA GLY A 86 -13.21 -2.23 4.31
C GLY A 86 -14.14 -2.57 5.48
N LEU A 87 -13.67 -3.36 6.44
CA LEU A 87 -14.42 -3.72 7.64
C LEU A 87 -14.73 -2.49 8.51
N ILE A 88 -13.75 -1.60 8.71
CA ILE A 88 -13.96 -0.34 9.45
C ILE A 88 -15.03 0.51 8.76
N CYS A 89 -14.93 0.70 7.44
CA CYS A 89 -15.93 1.44 6.67
C CYS A 89 -17.33 0.83 6.80
N PHE A 90 -17.45 -0.51 6.68
CA PHE A 90 -18.71 -1.22 6.84
C PHE A 90 -19.34 -1.01 8.23
N LEU A 91 -18.53 -1.14 9.29
CA LEU A 91 -19.00 -0.97 10.67
C LEU A 91 -19.44 0.47 10.95
N LEU A 92 -18.71 1.47 10.44
CA LEU A 92 -19.07 2.88 10.57
C LEU A 92 -20.39 3.21 9.87
N LEU A 93 -20.61 2.70 8.66
CA LEU A 93 -21.85 2.90 7.90
C LEU A 93 -23.05 2.19 8.56
N ARG A 94 -22.85 0.99 9.13
CA ARG A 94 -23.91 0.25 9.84
C ARG A 94 -24.44 1.03 11.05
N ARG A 95 -23.57 1.76 11.77
CA ARG A 95 -23.95 2.46 13.02
C ARG A 95 -24.89 3.66 12.81
N GLN A 96 -25.02 4.19 11.59
CA GLN A 96 -25.81 5.39 11.33
C GLN A 96 -27.32 5.13 11.15
N ARG A 97 -27.75 3.89 10.87
CA ARG A 97 -29.19 3.58 10.72
C ARG A 97 -29.97 3.58 12.04
N THR A 98 -29.32 3.36 13.18
CA THR A 98 -30.02 3.21 14.47
C THR A 98 -30.35 4.54 15.16
N LYS A 99 -29.79 5.68 14.73
CA LYS A 99 -30.03 6.99 15.37
C LYS A 99 -31.17 7.84 14.76
N ARG A 100 -31.91 7.32 13.77
CA ARG A 100 -32.90 8.13 13.03
C ARG A 100 -34.35 8.01 13.50
N ASP A 101 -34.67 7.12 14.46
CA ASP A 101 -36.07 6.93 14.91
C ASP A 101 -36.44 7.55 16.26
N ASP A 102 -35.48 8.10 17.02
CA ASP A 102 -35.76 8.64 18.37
C ASP A 102 -36.17 10.12 18.40
N ASN A 103 -36.28 10.79 17.24
CA ASN A 103 -36.68 12.20 17.17
C ASN A 103 -37.99 12.41 16.40
N LYS A 104 -39.01 11.62 16.73
CA LYS A 104 -40.40 11.92 16.35
C LYS A 104 -41.04 12.65 17.54
N PRO A 105 -41.43 13.94 17.42
CA PRO A 105 -42.15 14.59 18.50
C PRO A 105 -43.44 13.80 18.75
N ARG A 106 -43.64 13.35 20.00
CA ARG A 106 -44.93 12.81 20.45
C ARG A 106 -45.97 13.88 20.14
N LYS A 107 -46.81 13.64 19.12
CA LYS A 107 -48.03 14.42 18.92
C LYS A 107 -48.77 14.36 20.25
N ALA A 108 -48.94 15.52 20.90
CA ALA A 108 -49.80 15.66 22.05
C ALA A 108 -51.18 15.17 21.62
N SER A 109 -51.50 13.96 22.05
CA SER A 109 -52.81 13.36 21.94
C SER A 109 -53.70 13.94 23.04
N ALA A 110 -54.96 14.13 22.65
CA ALA A 110 -56.13 14.40 23.46
C ALA A 110 -56.32 15.89 23.79
N ASP A 111 -57.38 16.53 23.27
CA ASP A 111 -58.78 16.23 23.65
C ASP A 111 -58.88 16.00 25.15
N ALA A 112 -58.73 17.08 25.92
CA ALA A 112 -59.26 17.13 27.26
C ALA A 112 -59.86 18.51 27.47
N GLN A 113 -61.19 18.48 27.65
CA GLN A 113 -62.05 19.50 28.25
C GLN A 113 -62.74 20.47 27.28
N THR A 114 -63.93 20.02 26.87
CA THR A 114 -65.23 20.70 27.08
C THR A 114 -65.21 21.89 28.02
#